data_AF-A0A2R6MQS6-F1
#
_entry.id   AF-A0A2R6MQS6-F1
#
_cell.length_a   1.000
_cell.length_b   1.000
_cell.length_c   1.000
_cell.angle_alpha   90.00
_cell.angle_beta   90.00
_cell.angle_gamma   90.00
#
_symmetry.space_group_name_H-M   'P 1'
#
loop_
_entity.id
_entity.type
_entity.pdbx_description
1 polymer ?
#
loop_
_entity_poly.entity_id
_entity_poly.type
_entity_poly.pdbx_seq_one_letter_code
_entity_poly.pdbx_strand_id
1 'polypeptide(L)'
;MSTSTYLRTRVDRRPLAGLLAVGDAIALAAFVVAGLLQHGGDPLSNPGAVAGTLAPFLLAWAAVALVGGLYTAEAVRSVRRVLGWTVPAWVVAVLLGHGLRATPLFDGGTTVAFVLVTLVVGGLLVVGWRLLLAVSTENAG
;
A
#
# COMPACT_ATOMS: atom_id res chain seq x y z
N MET A 1 -13.14 19.78 -15.48
CA MET A 1 -13.54 18.43 -15.05
C MET A 1 -13.85 18.48 -13.55
N SER A 2 -15.00 17.99 -13.10
CA SER A 2 -15.40 18.05 -11.68
C SER A 2 -14.69 16.98 -10.85
N THR A 3 -14.39 17.27 -9.57
CA THR A 3 -13.83 16.31 -8.59
C THR A 3 -14.67 15.03 -8.53
N SER A 4 -15.99 15.14 -8.64
CA SER A 4 -16.91 14.00 -8.67
C SER A 4 -16.74 13.12 -9.92
N THR A 5 -16.44 13.74 -11.08
CA THR A 5 -16.20 13.03 -12.33
C THR A 5 -14.84 12.33 -12.33
N TYR A 6 -13.82 12.94 -11.72
CA TYR A 6 -12.48 12.34 -11.58
C TYR A 6 -12.48 11.15 -10.62
N LEU A 7 -13.18 11.24 -9.49
CA LEU A 7 -13.28 10.12 -8.54
C LEU A 7 -14.03 8.93 -9.14
N ARG A 8 -15.05 9.17 -9.97
CA ARG A 8 -15.89 8.12 -10.57
C ARG A 8 -15.17 7.29 -11.64
N THR A 9 -14.12 7.81 -12.27
CA THR A 9 -13.26 7.06 -13.19
C THR A 9 -12.10 6.35 -12.48
N ARG A 10 -11.82 6.69 -11.22
CA ARG A 10 -10.74 6.11 -10.41
C ARG A 10 -11.22 5.07 -9.40
N VAL A 11 -12.51 5.07 -9.07
CA VAL A 11 -13.13 4.18 -8.09
C VAL A 11 -14.35 3.52 -8.74
N ASP A 12 -14.24 2.22 -9.03
CA ASP A 12 -15.42 1.43 -9.38
C ASP A 12 -16.40 1.43 -8.21
N ARG A 13 -17.71 1.63 -8.45
CA ARG A 13 -18.78 1.53 -7.44
C ARG A 13 -18.98 0.10 -6.87
N ARG A 14 -17.98 -0.77 -7.00
CA ARG A 14 -18.04 -2.22 -6.78
C ARG A 14 -17.28 -2.59 -5.51
N PRO A 15 -17.64 -3.70 -4.84
CA PRO A 15 -16.92 -4.24 -3.67
C PRO A 15 -15.41 -4.43 -3.92
N LEU A 16 -14.97 -4.54 -5.17
CA LEU A 16 -13.57 -4.67 -5.55
C LEU A 16 -12.68 -3.50 -5.13
N ALA A 17 -13.13 -2.24 -5.30
CA ALA A 17 -12.31 -1.09 -4.92
C ALA A 17 -12.09 -1.04 -3.40
N GLY A 18 -13.13 -1.36 -2.63
CA GLY A 18 -13.05 -1.52 -1.18
C GLY A 18 -12.13 -2.67 -0.78
N LEU A 19 -12.25 -3.83 -1.44
CA LEU A 19 -11.37 -4.99 -1.21
C LEU A 19 -9.90 -4.65 -1.50
N LEU A 20 -9.61 -3.92 -2.58
CA LEU A 20 -8.27 -3.42 -2.90
C LEU A 20 -7.71 -2.50 -1.82
N ALA A 21 -8.48 -1.50 -1.40
CA ALA A 21 -8.03 -0.58 -0.36
C ALA A 21 -7.79 -1.28 0.99
N VAL A 22 -8.68 -2.19 1.39
CA VAL A 22 -8.56 -2.94 2.64
C VAL A 22 -7.40 -3.94 2.56
N GLY A 23 -7.24 -4.67 1.46
CA GLY A 23 -6.14 -5.61 1.26
C GLY A 23 -4.77 -4.92 1.31
N ASP A 24 -4.64 -3.77 0.66
CA ASP A 24 -3.41 -2.98 0.72
C ASP A 24 -3.13 -2.46 2.14
N ALA A 25 -4.16 -1.99 2.86
CA ALA A 25 -4.02 -1.53 4.23
C ALA A 25 -3.58 -2.68 5.17
N ILE A 26 -4.14 -3.88 4.99
CA ILE A 26 -3.74 -5.09 5.73
C ILE A 26 -2.29 -5.46 5.39
N ALA A 27 -1.89 -5.44 4.12
CA ALA A 27 -0.51 -5.74 3.71
C ALA A 27 0.50 -4.78 4.35
N LEU A 28 0.20 -3.48 4.35
CA LEU A 28 1.03 -2.46 4.99
C LEU A 28 1.05 -2.59 6.52
N ALA A 29 -0.09 -2.86 7.14
CA ALA A 29 -0.16 -3.11 8.58
C ALA A 29 0.65 -4.36 8.98
N ALA A 30 0.53 -5.45 8.22
CA ALA A 30 1.28 -6.67 8.43
C ALA A 30 2.79 -6.43 8.32
N PHE A 31 3.24 -5.65 7.34
CA PHE A 31 4.64 -5.25 7.21
C PHE A 31 5.14 -4.53 8.46
N VAL A 32 4.42 -3.49 8.91
CA VAL A 32 4.83 -2.68 10.08
C VAL A 32 4.81 -3.50 11.36
N VAL A 33 3.76 -4.30 11.59
CA VAL A 33 3.65 -5.16 12.78
C VAL A 33 4.75 -6.21 12.80
N ALA A 34 5.02 -6.87 11.67
CA ALA A 34 6.10 -7.85 11.58
C ALA A 34 7.47 -7.21 11.86
N GLY A 35 7.73 -6.01 11.31
CA GLY A 35 8.95 -5.26 11.59
C GLY A 35 9.10 -4.89 13.07
N LEU A 36 8.01 -4.43 13.71
CA LEU A 36 8.01 -4.09 15.12
C LEU A 36 8.33 -5.31 16.00
N LEU A 37 7.68 -6.44 15.74
CA LEU A 37 7.93 -7.71 16.44
C LEU A 37 9.36 -8.19 16.24
N GLN A 38 9.90 -8.09 15.02
CA GLN A 38 11.28 -8.47 14.69
C GLN A 38 12.32 -7.62 15.45
N HIS A 39 11.97 -6.38 15.80
CA HIS A 39 12.81 -5.49 16.59
C HIS A 39 12.51 -5.56 18.10
N GLY A 40 11.75 -6.56 18.56
CA GLY A 40 11.44 -6.79 19.98
C GLY A 40 10.38 -5.86 20.57
N GLY A 41 9.66 -5.11 19.74
CA GLY A 41 8.54 -4.28 20.16
C GLY A 41 7.26 -5.10 20.34
N ASP A 42 6.34 -4.55 21.12
CA ASP A 42 5.00 -5.12 21.33
C ASP A 42 3.92 -4.17 20.74
N PRO A 43 3.23 -4.58 19.66
CA PRO A 43 2.19 -3.79 19.01
C PRO A 43 1.01 -3.44 19.91
N LEU A 44 0.71 -4.26 20.92
CA LEU A 44 -0.46 -4.11 21.77
C LEU A 44 -0.23 -3.13 22.92
N SER A 45 0.99 -3.06 23.45
CA SER A 45 1.35 -2.10 24.51
C SER A 45 1.60 -0.69 23.97
N ASN A 46 1.96 -0.53 22.69
CA ASN A 46 2.14 0.78 22.07
C ASN A 46 1.47 0.88 20.68
N PRO A 47 0.12 0.92 20.64
CA PRO A 47 -0.61 1.05 19.38
C PRO A 47 -0.34 2.40 18.68
N GLY A 48 0.07 3.43 19.44
CA GLY A 48 0.47 4.73 18.90
C GLY A 48 1.72 4.65 18.02
N ALA A 49 2.73 3.87 18.44
CA ALA A 49 3.94 3.66 17.64
C ALA A 49 3.66 2.90 16.33
N VAL A 50 2.75 1.92 16.37
CA VAL A 50 2.29 1.21 15.17
C VAL A 50 1.59 2.18 14.23
N ALA A 51 0.63 2.95 14.75
CA ALA A 51 -0.13 3.92 13.95
C ALA A 51 0.78 5.00 13.35
N GLY A 52 1.71 5.56 14.13
CA GLY A 52 2.67 6.57 13.67
C GLY A 52 3.64 6.04 12.61
N THR A 53 4.00 4.76 12.68
CA THR A 53 4.84 4.11 11.65
C THR A 53 4.05 3.82 10.38
N LEU A 54 2.81 3.34 10.52
CA LEU A 54 1.96 2.91 9.42
C LEU A 54 1.34 4.08 8.63
N ALA A 55 0.89 5.13 9.32
CA ALA A 55 0.20 6.28 8.74
C ALA A 55 0.90 6.91 7.52
N PRO A 56 2.22 7.23 7.55
CA PRO A 56 2.87 7.87 6.40
C PRO A 56 2.86 6.96 5.16
N PHE A 57 2.97 5.65 5.32
CA PHE A 57 2.90 4.70 4.20
C PHE A 57 1.48 4.51 3.69
N LEU A 58 0.47 4.47 4.57
CA LEU A 58 -0.93 4.44 4.16
C LEU A 58 -1.32 5.70 3.37
N LEU A 59 -0.91 6.89 3.84
CA LEU A 59 -1.19 8.15 3.17
C LEU A 59 -0.51 8.22 1.80
N ALA A 60 0.77 7.88 1.73
CA ALA A 60 1.53 7.85 0.49
C ALA A 60 0.95 6.83 -0.51
N TRP A 61 0.67 5.60 -0.05
CA TRP A 61 0.08 4.56 -0.89
C TRP A 61 -1.31 4.95 -1.38
N ALA A 62 -2.19 5.43 -0.50
CA ALA A 62 -3.54 5.85 -0.89
C ALA A 62 -3.50 6.95 -1.95
N ALA A 63 -2.65 7.97 -1.77
CA ALA A 63 -2.48 9.04 -2.74
C ALA A 63 -2.00 8.51 -4.11
N VAL A 64 -0.93 7.70 -4.12
CA VAL A 64 -0.36 7.17 -5.37
C VAL A 64 -1.30 6.17 -6.03
N ALA A 65 -1.97 5.30 -5.27
CA ALA A 65 -2.91 4.31 -5.79
C ALA A 65 -4.14 4.98 -6.42
N LEU A 66 -4.69 6.03 -5.79
CA LEU A 66 -5.79 6.82 -6.34
C LEU A 66 -5.38 7.54 -7.63
N VAL A 67 -4.23 8.22 -7.61
CA VAL A 67 -3.69 8.90 -8.80
C VAL A 67 -3.34 7.88 -9.88
N GLY A 68 -2.84 6.70 -9.56
CA GLY A 68 -2.50 5.66 -10.52
C GLY A 68 -3.69 4.84 -11.04
N GLY A 69 -4.88 4.99 -10.45
CA GLY A 69 -6.05 4.19 -10.83
C GLY A 69 -5.95 2.72 -10.44
N LEU A 70 -5.24 2.43 -9.34
CA LEU A 70 -4.97 1.08 -8.85
C LEU A 70 -6.16 0.41 -8.16
N TYR A 71 -7.28 1.14 -7.99
CA TYR A 71 -8.54 0.67 -7.40
C TYR A 71 -9.63 0.42 -8.46
N THR A 72 -9.22 -0.14 -9.61
CA THR A 72 -10.08 -0.45 -10.75
C THR A 72 -9.97 -1.93 -11.11
N ALA A 73 -11.00 -2.48 -11.76
CA ALA A 73 -10.94 -3.85 -12.28
C ALA A 73 -9.81 -4.04 -13.31
N GLU A 74 -9.44 -3.00 -14.06
CA GLU A 74 -8.33 -3.04 -15.01
C GLU A 74 -6.98 -3.28 -14.33
N ALA A 75 -6.77 -2.69 -13.15
CA ALA A 75 -5.51 -2.77 -12.42
C ALA A 75 -5.16 -4.21 -11.97
N VAL A 76 -6.16 -5.08 -11.85
CA VAL A 76 -6.02 -6.48 -11.46
C VAL A 76 -6.50 -7.46 -12.52
N ARG A 77 -6.69 -7.01 -13.77
CA ARG A 77 -7.18 -7.87 -14.85
C ARG A 77 -6.23 -9.01 -15.21
N SER A 78 -4.92 -8.81 -15.01
CA SER A 78 -3.92 -9.84 -15.28
C SER A 78 -2.65 -9.63 -14.48
N VAL A 79 -1.85 -10.69 -14.34
CA VAL A 79 -0.51 -10.63 -13.71
C VAL A 79 0.34 -9.50 -14.30
N ARG A 80 0.37 -9.36 -15.63
CA ARG A 80 1.14 -8.31 -16.31
C ARG A 80 0.65 -6.91 -15.94
N ARG A 81 -0.67 -6.71 -15.82
CA ARG A 81 -1.27 -5.44 -15.37
C ARG A 81 -0.88 -5.13 -13.93
N VAL A 82 -1.03 -6.12 -13.02
CA VAL A 82 -0.66 -5.95 -11.61
C VAL A 82 0.79 -5.52 -11.48
N LEU A 83 1.72 -6.25 -12.09
CA LEU A 83 3.15 -5.95 -12.02
C LEU A 83 3.46 -4.58 -12.63
N GLY A 84 2.96 -4.32 -13.85
CA GLY A 84 3.28 -3.09 -14.58
C GLY A 84 2.73 -1.81 -13.94
N TRP A 85 1.66 -1.91 -13.15
CA TRP A 85 1.03 -0.74 -12.51
C TRP A 85 1.40 -0.62 -11.03
N THR A 86 1.38 -1.73 -10.29
CA THR A 86 1.58 -1.73 -8.84
C THR A 86 3.04 -1.49 -8.47
N VAL A 87 4.00 -2.08 -9.19
CA VAL A 87 5.43 -1.93 -8.86
C VAL A 87 5.92 -0.47 -8.97
N PRO A 88 5.71 0.25 -10.08
CA PRO A 88 6.15 1.65 -10.15
C PRO A 88 5.40 2.54 -9.16
N ALA A 89 4.10 2.32 -8.96
CA ALA A 89 3.32 3.01 -7.93
C ALA A 89 3.89 2.75 -6.53
N TRP A 90 4.31 1.52 -6.24
CA TRP A 90 4.90 1.14 -4.97
C TRP A 90 6.22 1.87 -4.73
N VAL A 91 7.11 1.91 -5.73
CA VAL A 91 8.37 2.66 -5.64
C VAL A 91 8.10 4.13 -5.27
N VAL A 92 7.16 4.78 -5.96
CA VAL A 92 6.79 6.18 -5.66
C VAL A 92 6.21 6.32 -4.26
N ALA A 93 5.33 5.42 -3.84
CA ALA A 93 4.72 5.45 -2.52
C ALA A 93 5.75 5.23 -1.39
N VAL A 94 6.75 4.38 -1.58
CA VAL A 94 7.85 4.17 -0.63
C VAL A 94 8.66 5.46 -0.45
N LEU A 95 9.03 6.11 -1.56
CA LEU A 95 9.76 7.38 -1.51
C LEU A 95 8.95 8.47 -0.79
N LEU A 96 7.66 8.58 -1.09
CA LEU A 96 6.77 9.54 -0.42
C LEU A 96 6.55 9.21 1.06
N GLY A 97 6.34 7.94 1.42
CA GLY A 97 6.14 7.52 2.80
C GLY A 97 7.38 7.74 3.66
N HIS A 98 8.57 7.42 3.15
CA HIS A 98 9.83 7.74 3.81
C HIS A 98 10.12 9.23 3.86
N GLY A 99 9.72 9.99 2.83
CA GLY A 99 9.76 11.45 2.82
C GLY A 99 8.89 12.06 3.92
N LEU A 100 7.66 11.57 4.10
CA LEU A 100 6.78 11.98 5.21
C LEU A 100 7.42 11.64 6.57
N ARG A 101 8.00 10.45 6.72
CA ARG A 101 8.73 10.05 7.94
C ARG A 101 10.00 10.86 8.22
N ALA A 102 10.57 11.53 7.21
CA ALA A 102 11.71 12.41 7.40
C ALA A 102 11.30 13.80 7.91
N THR A 103 9.99 14.08 8.01
CA THR A 103 9.47 15.34 8.54
C THR A 103 9.16 15.25 10.04
N PRO A 104 9.00 16.39 10.74
CA PRO A 104 8.55 16.41 12.14
C PRO A 104 7.10 15.93 12.36
N LEU A 105 6.34 15.64 11.31
CA LEU A 105 4.94 15.20 11.42
C LEU A 105 4.80 13.73 11.86
N PHE A 106 5.85 12.93 11.67
CA PHE A 106 5.84 11.49 11.96
C PHE A 106 7.13 11.08 12.66
N ASP A 107 6.98 10.39 13.79
CA ASP A 107 8.12 9.97 14.61
C ASP A 107 8.90 8.79 14.03
N GLY A 108 10.18 8.71 14.41
CA GLY A 108 11.06 7.56 14.18
C GLY A 108 11.95 7.62 12.94
N GLY A 109 11.85 8.67 12.12
CA GLY A 109 12.78 8.93 11.02
C GLY A 109 12.86 7.84 9.93
N THR A 110 13.88 7.96 9.08
CA THR A 110 14.14 7.04 7.96
C THR A 110 15.62 6.66 7.94
N THR A 111 15.90 5.36 7.79
CA THR A 111 17.25 4.84 7.50
C THR A 111 17.29 4.20 6.12
N VAL A 112 18.47 4.11 5.50
CA VAL A 112 18.63 3.43 4.21
C VAL A 112 18.15 1.98 4.27
N ALA A 113 18.49 1.26 5.35
CA ALA A 113 18.04 -0.11 5.56
C ALA A 113 16.51 -0.20 5.62
N PHE A 114 15.84 0.74 6.30
CA PHE A 114 14.39 0.76 6.36
C PHE A 114 13.77 1.02 4.97
N VAL A 115 14.34 1.93 4.17
CA VAL A 115 13.89 2.15 2.77
C VAL A 115 13.97 0.85 1.96
N LEU A 116 15.10 0.15 2.02
CA LEU A 116 15.31 -1.08 1.26
C LEU A 116 14.37 -2.21 1.70
N VAL A 117 14.22 -2.40 3.02
CA VAL A 117 13.31 -3.42 3.57
C VAL A 117 11.85 -3.10 3.25
N THR A 118 11.43 -1.83 3.33
CA THR A 118 10.10 -1.41 2.89
C THR A 118 9.91 -1.70 1.41
N LEU A 119 10.86 -1.28 0.57
CA LEU A 119 10.77 -1.46 -0.87
C LEU A 119 10.59 -2.94 -1.25
N VAL A 120 11.37 -3.83 -0.64
CA VAL A 120 11.36 -5.26 -0.95
C VAL A 120 10.25 -5.99 -0.21
N VAL A 121 10.25 -6.02 1.11
CA VAL A 121 9.32 -6.83 1.91
C VAL A 121 7.90 -6.25 1.85
N GLY A 122 7.75 -4.94 2.01
CA GLY A 122 6.47 -4.28 1.83
C GLY A 122 5.96 -4.43 0.39
N GLY A 123 6.86 -4.36 -0.60
CA GLY A 123 6.54 -4.60 -2.00
C GLY A 123 6.05 -6.02 -2.26
N LEU A 124 6.69 -7.03 -1.69
CA LEU A 124 6.26 -8.43 -1.78
C LEU A 124 4.86 -8.62 -1.20
N LEU A 125 4.53 -7.96 -0.08
CA LEU A 125 3.20 -8.05 0.52
C LEU A 125 2.15 -7.36 -0.34
N VAL A 126 2.37 -6.11 -0.77
CA VAL A 126 1.42 -5.32 -1.58
C VAL A 126 1.23 -5.94 -2.96
N VAL A 127 2.31 -6.28 -3.67
CA VAL A 127 2.25 -6.88 -5.00
C VAL A 127 1.74 -8.32 -4.91
N GLY A 128 2.22 -9.10 -3.94
CA GLY A 128 1.87 -10.51 -3.77
C GLY A 128 0.38 -10.71 -3.56
N TRP A 129 -0.25 -9.94 -2.67
CA TRP A 129 -1.69 -10.09 -2.43
C TRP A 129 -2.53 -9.68 -3.65
N ARG A 130 -2.13 -8.63 -4.38
CA ARG A 130 -2.78 -8.20 -5.63
C ARG A 130 -2.65 -9.25 -6.74
N LEU A 131 -1.53 -9.96 -6.80
CA LEU A 131 -1.34 -11.09 -7.71
C LEU A 131 -2.27 -12.26 -7.37
N LEU A 132 -2.39 -12.60 -6.07
CA LEU A 132 -3.34 -13.62 -5.62
C LEU A 132 -4.78 -13.26 -6.02
N LEU A 133 -5.17 -11.99 -5.85
CA LEU A 133 -6.47 -11.50 -6.29
C LEU A 133 -6.64 -11.66 -7.80
N ALA A 134 -5.67 -11.22 -8.62
CA ALA A 134 -5.76 -11.34 -10.08
C ALA A 134 -5.93 -12.80 -10.54
N VAL A 135 -5.09 -13.70 -10.02
CA VAL A 135 -5.12 -15.14 -10.36
C VAL A 135 -6.44 -15.79 -9.91
N SER A 136 -6.94 -15.45 -8.72
CA SER A 136 -8.23 -16.00 -8.25
C SER A 136 -9.41 -15.52 -9.10
N THR A 137 -9.37 -14.31 -9.66
CA THR A 137 -10.41 -13.81 -10.57
C THR A 137 -10.30 -14.38 -11.98
N GLU A 138 -9.10 -14.71 -12.45
CA GLU A 138 -8.89 -15.37 -13.75
C GLU A 138 -9.46 -16.79 -13.76
N ASN A 139 -9.34 -17.54 -12.67
CA ASN A 139 -9.83 -18.92 -12.57
C ASN A 139 -11.35 -19.05 -12.37
N ALA A 140 -12.05 -17.94 -12.13
CA ALA A 140 -13.48 -17.93 -11.81
C ALA A 140 -14.39 -17.56 -13.00
N GLY A 141 -13.83 -17.27 -14.17
CA GLY A 141 -14.54 -16.93 -15.41
C GLY A 141 -14.29 -17.95 -16.51
#